data_AF-A0A0F9AS30-F1
#
_entry.id   AF-A0A0F9AS30-F1
#
_cell.length_a   1.000
_cell.length_b   1.000
_cell.length_c   1.000
_cell.angle_alpha   90.00
_cell.angle_beta   90.00
_cell.angle_gamma   90.00
#
_symmetry.space_group_name_H-M   'P 1'
#
loop_
_entity.id
_entity.type
_entity.pdbx_description
1 polymer ?
#
loop_
_entity_poly.entity_id
_entity_poly.type
_entity_poly.pdbx_seq_one_letter_code
_entity_poly.pdbx_strand_id
1 'polypeptide(L)'
;MLAAVLVLHIVHALTTTSLGRERWEIAESVFILALMLAFGIFALGRWRELVRETTERERAEEALRESEERYRTSVENMLDCFGIYSPVRDQSGHIVDFLVEYVNEAACRNNLMSKEQQIGKRLLELLPAHRETGLFDDYCRLVQTGEPLAKEQLVYEDVYGSQRLSRAFDVRAVRLGDGFAAAWRDVT
;
A
#
# COMPACT_ATOMS: atom_id res chain seq x y z
N MET A 1 27.86 -19.97 -24.32
CA MET A 1 28.94 -19.83 -25.32
C MET A 1 29.63 -21.16 -25.65
N LEU A 2 30.12 -21.93 -24.66
CA LEU A 2 30.84 -23.20 -24.90
C LEU A 2 30.05 -24.26 -25.69
N ALA A 3 28.75 -24.42 -25.44
CA ALA A 3 27.93 -25.42 -26.14
C ALA A 3 27.74 -25.11 -27.64
N ALA A 4 27.59 -23.83 -28.01
CA ALA A 4 27.42 -23.43 -29.41
C ALA A 4 28.71 -23.64 -30.23
N VAL A 5 29.87 -23.41 -29.60
CA VAL A 5 31.19 -23.65 -30.20
C VAL A 5 31.43 -25.15 -30.40
N LEU A 6 31.02 -25.99 -29.44
CA LEU A 6 31.14 -27.44 -29.54
C LEU A 6 30.29 -27.99 -30.70
N VAL A 7 29.07 -27.50 -30.87
CA VAL A 7 28.17 -27.89 -31.97
C VAL A 7 28.74 -27.48 -33.33
N LEU A 8 29.29 -26.27 -33.44
CA LEU A 8 29.89 -25.78 -34.69
C LEU A 8 31.12 -26.61 -35.09
N HIS A 9 31.95 -27.02 -34.12
CA HIS A 9 33.09 -27.90 -34.37
C HIS A 9 32.68 -29.31 -34.80
N ILE A 10 31.62 -29.87 -34.22
CA ILE A 10 31.09 -31.19 -34.60
C ILE A 10 30.53 -31.16 -36.02
N VAL A 11 29.75 -30.12 -36.37
CA VAL A 11 29.20 -29.93 -37.73
C VAL A 11 30.32 -29.77 -38.75
N HIS A 12 31.32 -28.93 -38.46
CA HIS A 12 32.46 -28.72 -39.36
C HIS A 12 33.25 -30.02 -39.60
N ALA A 13 33.54 -30.78 -38.53
CA ALA A 13 34.23 -32.05 -38.62
C ALA A 13 33.46 -33.10 -39.45
N LEU A 14 32.13 -33.14 -39.33
CA LEU A 14 31.28 -34.06 -40.10
C LEU A 14 31.19 -33.70 -41.59
N THR A 15 31.21 -32.41 -41.93
CA THR A 15 31.16 -31.95 -43.33
C THR A 15 32.45 -32.19 -44.12
N THR A 16 33.61 -32.26 -43.44
CA THR A 16 34.92 -32.39 -44.11
C THR A 16 35.35 -33.83 -44.40
N THR A 17 34.71 -34.84 -43.80
CA THR A 17 35.07 -36.26 -43.99
C THR A 17 33.99 -37.01 -44.76
N SER A 18 34.34 -37.61 -45.90
CA SER A 18 33.45 -38.52 -46.65
C SER A 18 33.23 -39.83 -45.86
N LEU A 19 32.30 -39.78 -44.91
CA LEU A 19 31.98 -40.90 -44.01
C LEU A 19 30.91 -41.81 -44.65
N GLY A 20 31.04 -43.13 -44.47
CA GLY A 20 30.07 -44.13 -44.94
C GLY A 20 28.72 -44.04 -44.22
N ARG A 21 27.65 -44.55 -44.85
CA ARG A 21 26.23 -44.42 -44.43
C ARG A 21 25.96 -44.74 -42.96
N GLU A 22 26.56 -45.79 -42.40
CA GLU A 22 26.39 -46.18 -40.99
C GLU A 22 26.97 -45.14 -40.01
N ARG A 23 28.02 -44.40 -40.40
CA ARG A 23 28.60 -43.35 -39.54
C ARG A 23 27.77 -42.06 -39.54
N TRP A 24 26.89 -41.86 -40.53
CA TRP A 24 25.96 -40.73 -40.60
C TRP A 24 24.79 -40.88 -39.62
N GLU A 25 24.23 -42.08 -39.48
CA GLU A 25 23.13 -42.35 -38.53
C GLU A 25 23.57 -42.15 -37.06
N ILE A 26 24.82 -42.53 -36.76
CA ILE A 26 25.43 -42.29 -35.44
C ILE A 26 25.63 -40.78 -35.21
N ALA A 27 26.11 -40.04 -36.20
CA ALA A 27 26.33 -38.60 -36.09
C ALA A 27 25.02 -37.83 -35.88
N GLU A 28 23.95 -38.21 -36.58
CA GLU A 28 22.62 -37.62 -36.41
C GLU A 28 22.04 -37.88 -35.01
N SER A 29 22.17 -39.11 -34.51
CA SER A 29 21.72 -39.49 -33.16
C SER A 29 22.47 -38.69 -32.06
N VAL A 30 23.79 -38.52 -32.22
CA VAL A 30 24.61 -37.72 -31.29
C VAL A 30 24.23 -36.25 -31.33
N PHE A 31 23.92 -35.71 -32.51
CA PHE A 31 23.48 -34.33 -32.66
C PHE A 31 22.13 -34.07 -31.98
N ILE A 32 21.15 -34.96 -32.18
CA ILE A 32 19.84 -34.87 -31.52
C ILE A 32 20.01 -34.94 -29.99
N LEU A 33 20.84 -35.85 -29.48
CA LEU A 33 21.13 -35.94 -28.05
C LEU A 33 21.77 -34.65 -27.50
N ALA A 34 22.72 -34.06 -28.24
CA ALA A 34 23.35 -32.80 -27.85
C ALA A 34 22.33 -31.64 -27.80
N LEU A 35 21.40 -31.57 -28.76
CA LEU A 35 20.33 -30.58 -28.76
C LEU A 35 19.35 -30.78 -27.59
N MET A 36 18.95 -32.02 -27.30
CA MET A 36 18.09 -32.33 -26.16
C MET A 36 18.75 -31.94 -24.83
N LEU A 37 20.05 -32.22 -24.68
CA LEU A 37 20.82 -31.82 -23.49
C LEU A 37 20.94 -30.29 -23.38
N ALA A 38 21.24 -29.61 -24.49
CA ALA A 38 21.34 -28.15 -24.52
C ALA A 38 19.99 -27.50 -24.17
N PHE A 39 18.89 -28.01 -24.74
CA PHE A 39 17.54 -27.56 -24.42
C PHE A 39 17.19 -27.83 -22.95
N GLY A 40 17.52 -29.01 -22.42
CA GLY A 40 17.28 -29.35 -21.02
C GLY A 40 18.01 -28.43 -20.05
N ILE A 41 19.28 -28.11 -20.33
CA ILE A 41 20.07 -27.15 -19.54
C ILE A 41 19.45 -25.74 -19.59
N PHE A 42 19.05 -25.30 -20.78
CA PHE A 42 18.41 -24.00 -20.97
C PHE A 42 17.05 -23.93 -20.23
N ALA A 43 16.20 -24.96 -20.41
CA ALA A 43 14.90 -25.06 -19.76
C ALA A 43 15.03 -25.08 -18.23
N LEU A 44 16.01 -25.82 -17.68
CA LEU A 44 16.29 -25.84 -16.26
C LEU A 44 16.75 -24.48 -15.73
N GLY A 45 17.59 -23.76 -16.50
CA GLY A 45 18.00 -22.40 -16.18
C GLY A 45 16.81 -21.44 -16.12
N ARG A 46 15.96 -21.45 -17.15
CA ARG A 46 14.74 -20.63 -17.21
C ARG A 46 13.74 -20.97 -16.12
N TRP A 47 13.55 -22.26 -15.81
CA TRP A 47 12.69 -22.70 -14.71
C TRP A 47 13.18 -22.16 -13.36
N ARG A 48 14.49 -22.25 -13.08
CA ARG A 48 15.08 -21.72 -11.84
C ARG A 48 14.90 -20.21 -11.70
N GLU A 49 15.08 -19.48 -12.80
CA GLU A 49 14.91 -18.03 -12.82
C GLU A 49 13.47 -17.63 -12.56
N LEU A 50 12.50 -18.28 -13.23
CA LEU A 50 11.07 -18.06 -13.01
C LEU A 50 10.65 -18.40 -11.59
N VAL A 51 11.07 -19.54 -11.05
CA VAL A 51 10.76 -19.93 -9.66
C VAL A 51 11.32 -18.90 -8.67
N ARG A 52 12.53 -18.41 -8.91
CA ARG A 52 13.15 -17.39 -8.06
C ARG A 52 12.37 -16.07 -8.13
N GLU A 53 12.04 -15.59 -9.32
CA GLU A 53 11.26 -14.36 -9.52
C GLU A 53 9.90 -14.44 -8.81
N THR A 54 9.16 -15.54 -9.00
CA THR A 54 7.87 -15.75 -8.32
C THR A 54 8.03 -15.81 -6.81
N THR A 55 9.04 -16.52 -6.30
CA THR A 55 9.28 -16.64 -4.85
C THR A 55 9.69 -15.30 -4.23
N GLU A 56 10.54 -14.52 -4.89
CA GLU A 56 10.95 -13.20 -4.43
C GLU A 56 9.75 -12.24 -4.40
N ARG A 57 8.88 -12.29 -5.43
CA ARG A 57 7.65 -11.52 -5.48
C ARG A 57 6.68 -11.90 -4.36
N GLU A 58 6.39 -13.18 -4.17
CA GLU A 58 5.49 -13.67 -3.12
C GLU A 58 5.98 -13.26 -1.73
N ARG A 59 7.29 -13.35 -1.46
CA ARG A 59 7.87 -12.89 -0.19
C ARG A 59 7.74 -11.39 0.01
N ALA A 60 7.90 -10.60 -1.04
CA ALA A 60 7.73 -9.15 -0.96
C ALA A 60 6.27 -8.76 -0.72
N GLU A 61 5.32 -9.42 -1.39
CA GLU A 61 3.88 -9.24 -1.19
C GLU A 61 3.46 -9.64 0.23
N GLU A 62 3.95 -10.77 0.75
CA GLU A 62 3.65 -11.22 2.11
C GLU A 62 4.25 -10.28 3.17
N ALA A 63 5.50 -9.86 3.00
CA ALA A 63 6.13 -8.91 3.91
C ALA A 63 5.41 -7.55 3.93
N LEU A 64 4.90 -7.10 2.77
CA LEU A 64 4.06 -5.91 2.70
C LEU A 64 2.74 -6.11 3.46
N ARG A 65 2.06 -7.24 3.24
CA ARG A 65 0.80 -7.58 3.89
C ARG A 65 0.94 -7.66 5.42
N GLU A 66 1.97 -8.34 5.92
CA GLU A 66 2.26 -8.41 7.35
C GLU A 66 2.54 -7.02 7.96
N SER A 67 3.26 -6.18 7.22
CA SER A 67 3.56 -4.81 7.62
C SER A 67 2.28 -3.98 7.71
N GLU A 68 1.43 -4.01 6.68
CA GLU A 68 0.13 -3.33 6.64
C GLU A 68 -0.82 -3.80 7.75
N GLU A 69 -0.93 -5.13 7.96
CA GLU A 69 -1.74 -5.70 9.03
C GLU A 69 -1.25 -5.26 10.41
N ARG A 70 0.07 -5.20 10.62
CA ARG A 70 0.68 -4.73 11.87
C ARG A 70 0.38 -3.25 12.10
N TYR A 71 0.53 -2.40 11.08
CA TYR A 71 0.20 -0.97 11.19
C TYR A 71 -1.29 -0.76 11.45
N ARG A 72 -2.16 -1.43 10.68
CA ARG A 72 -3.61 -1.36 10.85
C ARG A 72 -4.02 -1.77 12.26
N THR A 73 -3.53 -2.92 12.74
CA THR A 73 -3.83 -3.41 14.10
C THR A 73 -3.33 -2.45 15.16
N SER A 74 -2.17 -1.83 14.97
CA SER A 74 -1.61 -0.87 15.93
C SER A 74 -2.46 0.40 16.03
N VAL A 75 -2.90 0.96 14.91
CA VAL A 75 -3.77 2.15 14.88
C VAL A 75 -5.16 1.83 15.41
N GLU A 76 -5.69 0.65 15.05
CA GLU A 76 -7.02 0.21 15.47
C GLU A 76 -7.14 0.07 17.00
N ASN A 77 -6.09 -0.45 17.64
CA ASN A 77 -6.04 -0.66 19.09
C ASN A 77 -5.47 0.54 19.87
N MET A 78 -5.16 1.66 19.20
CA MET A 78 -4.70 2.87 19.88
C MET A 78 -5.83 3.41 20.78
N LEU A 79 -5.47 3.85 22.00
CA LEU A 79 -6.44 4.39 22.97
C LEU A 79 -6.89 5.80 22.59
N ASP A 80 -6.02 6.56 21.92
CA ASP A 80 -6.36 7.87 21.38
C ASP A 80 -7.27 7.72 20.16
N CYS A 81 -8.20 8.65 20.01
CA CYS A 81 -9.04 8.68 18.83
C CYS A 81 -8.18 9.05 17.63
N PHE A 82 -8.35 8.34 16.53
CA PHE A 82 -7.58 8.57 15.32
C PHE A 82 -8.48 8.49 14.09
N GLY A 83 -8.26 9.40 13.14
CA GLY A 83 -8.97 9.43 11.87
C GLY A 83 -8.09 9.92 10.72
N ILE A 84 -8.41 9.46 9.51
CA ILE A 84 -7.79 9.90 8.25
C ILE A 84 -8.87 10.53 7.38
N TYR A 85 -8.53 11.67 6.78
CA TYR A 85 -9.46 12.49 6.03
C TYR A 85 -8.87 12.94 4.70
N SER A 86 -9.65 12.84 3.62
CA SER A 86 -9.28 13.31 2.28
C SER A 86 -10.05 14.60 1.94
N PRO A 87 -9.46 15.56 1.20
CA PRO A 87 -10.13 16.81 0.91
C PRO A 87 -11.22 16.62 -0.14
N VAL A 88 -12.38 17.23 0.10
CA VAL A 88 -13.40 17.45 -0.93
C VAL A 88 -13.20 18.84 -1.48
N ARG A 89 -12.92 18.94 -2.79
CA ARG A 89 -12.66 20.21 -3.46
C ARG A 89 -13.77 20.58 -4.41
N ASP A 90 -14.01 21.88 -4.58
CA ASP A 90 -14.88 22.39 -5.64
C ASP A 90 -14.16 22.43 -7.01
N GLN A 91 -14.86 22.91 -8.04
CA GLN A 91 -14.32 23.03 -9.40
C GLN A 91 -13.12 23.98 -9.51
N SER A 92 -12.94 24.87 -8.54
CA SER A 92 -11.81 25.80 -8.47
C SER A 92 -10.63 25.27 -7.65
N GLY A 93 -10.76 24.05 -7.08
CA GLY A 93 -9.71 23.40 -6.29
C GLY A 93 -9.71 23.80 -4.81
N HIS A 94 -10.65 24.64 -4.36
CA HIS A 94 -10.76 25.02 -2.95
C HIS A 94 -11.36 23.87 -2.15
N ILE A 95 -10.80 23.62 -0.96
CA ILE A 95 -11.32 22.61 -0.04
C ILE A 95 -12.62 23.13 0.54
N VAL A 96 -13.72 22.43 0.27
CA VAL A 96 -15.06 22.75 0.76
C VAL A 96 -15.49 21.86 1.92
N ASP A 97 -14.90 20.66 2.02
CA ASP A 97 -15.14 19.72 3.11
C ASP A 97 -14.00 18.68 3.18
N PHE A 98 -14.09 17.72 4.09
CA PHE A 98 -13.25 16.53 4.11
C PHE A 98 -14.09 15.26 4.17
N LEU A 99 -13.67 14.21 3.46
CA LEU A 99 -14.27 12.88 3.54
C LEU A 99 -13.57 12.06 4.61
N VAL A 100 -14.33 11.36 5.44
CA VAL A 100 -13.76 10.42 6.41
C VAL A 100 -13.35 9.13 5.69
N GLU A 101 -12.05 8.84 5.63
CA GLU A 101 -11.51 7.63 5.00
C GLU A 101 -11.35 6.49 6.00
N TYR A 102 -10.97 6.83 7.23
CA TYR A 102 -10.72 5.86 8.29
C TYR A 102 -10.96 6.51 9.66
N VAL A 103 -11.46 5.70 10.59
CA VAL A 103 -11.50 5.98 12.03
C VAL A 103 -11.21 4.69 12.80
N ASN A 104 -10.47 4.80 13.90
CA ASN A 104 -10.25 3.66 14.80
C ASN A 104 -11.42 3.46 15.78
N GLU A 105 -11.41 2.36 16.52
CA GLU A 105 -12.48 2.05 17.48
C GLU A 105 -12.61 3.10 18.60
N ALA A 106 -11.51 3.72 19.02
CA ALA A 106 -11.52 4.80 20.01
C ALA A 106 -12.31 6.01 19.51
N ALA A 107 -12.10 6.44 18.26
CA ALA A 107 -12.86 7.50 17.63
C ALA A 107 -14.36 7.16 17.52
N CYS A 108 -14.70 5.91 17.18
CA CYS A 108 -16.10 5.47 17.16
C CYS A 108 -16.78 5.59 18.52
N ARG A 109 -16.10 5.14 19.59
CA ARG A 109 -16.62 5.27 20.96
C ARG A 109 -16.74 6.73 21.41
N ASN A 110 -15.78 7.57 21.05
CA ASN A 110 -15.78 8.99 21.43
C ASN A 110 -16.88 9.78 20.71
N ASN A 111 -17.05 9.54 19.41
CA ASN A 111 -18.06 10.22 18.59
C ASN A 111 -19.46 9.64 18.78
N LEU A 112 -19.61 8.52 19.49
CA LEU A 112 -20.86 7.75 19.64
C LEU A 112 -21.45 7.32 18.28
N MET A 113 -20.58 6.99 17.32
CA MET A 113 -20.95 6.60 15.96
C MET A 113 -20.16 5.36 15.53
N SER A 114 -20.80 4.46 14.78
CA SER A 114 -20.10 3.32 14.17
C SER A 114 -19.18 3.76 13.03
N LYS A 115 -18.34 2.86 12.53
CA LYS A 115 -17.48 3.14 11.37
C LYS A 115 -18.30 3.40 10.11
N GLU A 116 -19.35 2.62 9.90
CA GLU A 116 -20.23 2.66 8.73
C GLU A 116 -21.02 3.97 8.66
N GLN A 117 -21.26 4.59 9.81
CA GLN A 117 -21.91 5.89 9.89
C GLN A 117 -20.96 7.05 9.57
N GLN A 118 -19.65 6.85 9.71
CA GLN A 118 -18.64 7.89 9.55
C GLN A 118 -17.91 7.80 8.21
N ILE A 119 -17.43 6.62 7.83
CA ILE A 119 -16.61 6.40 6.63
C ILE A 119 -17.41 6.77 5.38
N GLY A 120 -16.79 7.54 4.49
CA GLY A 120 -17.40 8.03 3.26
C GLY A 120 -18.39 9.19 3.47
N LYS A 121 -18.54 9.70 4.70
CA LYS A 121 -19.31 10.91 4.99
C LYS A 121 -18.41 12.13 5.05
N ARG A 122 -19.05 13.29 4.92
CA ARG A 122 -18.38 14.59 5.03
C ARG A 122 -18.17 14.94 6.50
N LEU A 123 -16.99 15.47 6.82
CA LEU A 123 -16.59 15.85 8.17
C LEU A 123 -17.58 16.86 8.77
N LEU A 124 -17.96 17.89 8.00
CA LEU A 124 -18.88 18.92 8.48
C LEU A 124 -20.34 18.45 8.56
N GLU A 125 -20.71 17.36 7.88
CA GLU A 125 -22.03 16.71 8.05
C GLU A 125 -22.12 16.01 9.41
N LEU A 126 -21.03 15.37 9.84
CA LEU A 126 -20.97 14.63 11.10
C LEU A 126 -20.69 15.55 12.30
N LEU A 127 -19.76 16.49 12.13
CA LEU A 127 -19.22 17.33 13.20
C LEU A 127 -19.24 18.81 12.77
N PRO A 128 -20.44 19.43 12.68
CA PRO A 128 -20.59 20.80 12.17
C PRO A 128 -19.85 21.86 13.01
N ALA A 129 -19.70 21.63 14.32
CA ALA A 129 -18.99 22.53 15.22
C ALA A 129 -17.48 22.67 14.91
N HIS A 130 -16.90 21.82 14.05
CA HIS A 130 -15.55 22.05 13.51
C HIS A 130 -15.45 23.33 12.68
N ARG A 131 -16.56 23.77 12.07
CA ARG A 131 -16.63 25.05 11.36
C ARG A 131 -16.61 26.21 12.35
N GLU A 132 -17.43 26.13 13.40
CA GLU A 132 -17.63 27.20 14.39
C GLU A 132 -16.39 27.43 15.25
N THR A 133 -15.66 26.37 15.57
CA THR A 133 -14.41 26.41 16.36
C THR A 133 -13.19 26.85 15.54
N GLY A 134 -13.33 27.02 14.22
CA GLY A 134 -12.22 27.33 13.30
C GLY A 134 -11.32 26.14 12.99
N LEU A 135 -11.60 24.95 13.55
CA LEU A 135 -10.78 23.75 13.37
C LEU A 135 -10.75 23.28 11.91
N PHE A 136 -11.86 23.45 11.18
CA PHE A 136 -11.93 23.17 9.75
C PHE A 136 -10.95 24.02 8.92
N ASP A 137 -10.86 25.32 9.24
CA ASP A 137 -9.96 26.22 8.53
C ASP A 137 -8.49 25.91 8.86
N ASP A 138 -8.21 25.46 10.09
CA ASP A 138 -6.90 24.95 10.47
C ASP A 138 -6.53 23.67 9.70
N TYR A 139 -7.48 22.74 9.48
CA TYR A 139 -7.25 21.57 8.62
C TYR A 139 -7.01 21.96 7.16
N CYS A 140 -7.74 22.94 6.64
CA CYS A 140 -7.47 23.49 5.31
C CYS A 140 -6.04 24.04 5.22
N ARG A 141 -5.62 24.83 6.21
CA ARG A 141 -4.25 25.37 6.28
C ARG A 141 -3.22 24.26 6.38
N LEU A 142 -3.44 23.25 7.23
CA LEU A 142 -2.57 22.07 7.37
C LEU A 142 -2.35 21.37 6.04
N VAL A 143 -3.41 21.10 5.27
CA VAL A 143 -3.29 20.42 3.98
C VAL A 143 -2.53 21.28 2.96
N GLN A 144 -2.83 22.58 2.91
CA GLN A 144 -2.23 23.52 1.97
C GLN A 144 -0.75 23.81 2.26
N THR A 145 -0.39 23.97 3.53
CA THR A 145 0.95 24.41 3.96
C THR A 145 1.85 23.25 4.39
N GLY A 146 1.27 22.17 4.91
CA GLY A 146 1.98 21.06 5.55
C GLY A 146 2.37 21.32 7.01
N GLU A 147 2.06 22.49 7.58
CA GLU A 147 2.37 22.80 8.97
C GLU A 147 1.46 22.02 9.93
N PRO A 148 2.01 21.21 10.86
CA PRO A 148 1.22 20.37 11.75
C PRO A 148 0.34 21.21 12.68
N LEU A 149 -0.87 20.72 12.93
CA LEU A 149 -1.79 21.30 13.89
C LEU A 149 -1.56 20.65 15.27
N ALA A 150 -1.45 21.47 16.29
CA ALA A 150 -1.54 21.06 17.69
C ALA A 150 -2.37 22.10 18.44
N LYS A 151 -3.52 21.68 18.97
CA LYS A 151 -4.36 22.49 19.84
C LYS A 151 -4.60 21.74 21.13
N GLU A 152 -4.32 22.40 22.24
CA GLU A 152 -4.58 21.88 23.58
C GLU A 152 -5.86 22.53 24.12
N GLN A 153 -6.61 21.79 24.94
CA GLN A 153 -7.79 22.29 25.65
C GLN A 153 -8.86 22.94 24.75
N LEU A 154 -9.15 22.33 23.60
CA LEU A 154 -10.29 22.75 22.78
C LEU A 154 -11.59 22.40 23.51
N VAL A 155 -12.26 23.40 24.07
CA VAL A 155 -13.52 23.20 24.79
C VAL A 155 -14.65 23.02 23.78
N TYR A 156 -15.24 21.82 23.80
CA TYR A 156 -16.44 21.47 23.06
C TYR A 156 -17.63 21.50 24.03
N GLU A 157 -18.58 22.41 23.78
CA GLU A 157 -19.88 22.37 24.44
C GLU A 157 -20.87 21.65 23.51
N ASP A 158 -21.32 20.47 23.93
CA ASP A 158 -22.36 19.73 23.21
C ASP A 158 -23.49 19.31 24.17
N VAL A 159 -24.69 19.14 23.62
CA VAL A 159 -25.90 18.76 24.36
C VAL A 159 -26.07 17.25 24.25
N TYR A 160 -25.59 16.52 25.26
CA TYR A 160 -25.83 15.09 25.39
C TYR A 160 -27.14 14.87 26.17
N GLY A 161 -28.25 14.72 25.44
CA GLY A 161 -29.58 14.54 26.04
C GLY A 161 -30.13 15.84 26.63
N SER A 162 -30.28 15.92 27.96
CA SER A 162 -30.75 17.12 28.68
C SER A 162 -29.65 17.92 29.37
N GLN A 163 -28.38 17.51 29.24
CA GLN A 163 -27.24 18.17 29.86
C GLN A 163 -26.27 18.72 28.80
N ARG A 164 -25.91 19.99 28.96
CA ARG A 164 -24.74 20.58 28.30
C ARG A 164 -23.50 20.07 29.02
N LEU A 165 -22.65 19.33 28.32
CA LEU A 165 -21.36 18.91 28.84
C LEU A 165 -20.26 19.66 28.09
N SER A 166 -19.39 20.32 28.85
CA SER A 166 -18.18 20.95 28.33
C SER A 166 -17.04 19.95 28.45
N ARG A 167 -16.49 19.50 27.32
CA ARG A 167 -15.32 18.61 27.28
C ARG A 167 -14.13 19.34 26.69
N ALA A 168 -12.94 19.10 27.22
CA ALA A 168 -11.70 19.63 26.66
C ALA A 168 -11.01 18.54 25.81
N PHE A 169 -10.60 18.87 24.59
CA PHE A 169 -9.87 17.97 23.73
C PHE A 169 -8.50 18.50 23.37
N ASP A 170 -7.51 17.61 23.41
CA ASP A 170 -6.23 17.83 22.74
C ASP A 170 -6.34 17.26 21.33
N VAL A 171 -6.12 18.10 20.32
CA VAL A 171 -6.20 17.74 18.90
C VAL A 171 -4.83 17.93 18.25
N ARG A 172 -4.34 16.89 17.60
CA ARG A 172 -3.12 16.93 16.79
C ARG A 172 -3.44 16.43 15.39
N ALA A 173 -2.97 17.13 14.37
CA ALA A 173 -3.14 16.69 13.00
C ALA A 173 -1.90 16.95 12.16
N VAL A 174 -1.63 16.03 11.23
CA VAL A 174 -0.49 16.07 10.32
C VAL A 174 -0.95 15.79 8.91
N ARG A 175 -0.27 16.38 7.92
CA ARG A 175 -0.58 16.15 6.51
C ARG A 175 -0.26 14.70 6.14
N LEU A 176 -1.18 14.04 5.45
CA LEU A 176 -1.04 12.68 4.97
C LEU A 176 -1.55 12.60 3.53
N GLY A 177 -0.63 12.45 2.57
CA GLY A 177 -0.96 12.56 1.14
C GLY A 177 -1.52 13.94 0.79
N ASP A 178 -2.65 13.99 0.08
CA ASP A 178 -3.41 15.22 -0.19
C ASP A 178 -4.38 15.60 0.95
N GLY A 179 -4.46 14.78 2.00
CA GLY A 179 -5.35 14.98 3.14
C GLY A 179 -4.58 15.14 4.45
N PHE A 180 -5.20 14.72 5.54
CA PHE A 180 -4.57 14.73 6.85
C PHE A 180 -4.99 13.54 7.71
N ALA A 181 -4.16 13.23 8.69
CA ALA A 181 -4.51 12.36 9.80
C ALA A 181 -4.62 13.21 11.06
N ALA A 182 -5.67 12.97 11.85
CA ALA A 182 -5.87 13.62 13.14
C ALA A 182 -5.96 12.59 14.25
N ALA A 183 -5.35 12.94 15.38
CA ALA A 183 -5.52 12.27 16.65
C ALA A 183 -6.13 13.25 17.65
N TRP A 184 -7.09 12.78 18.44
CA TRP A 184 -7.67 13.58 19.51
C TRP A 184 -7.88 12.77 20.77
N ARG A 185 -7.75 13.44 21.91
CA ARG A 185 -7.93 12.84 23.23
C ARG A 185 -8.80 13.75 24.08
N ASP A 186 -9.79 13.16 24.73
CA ASP A 186 -10.56 13.82 25.79
C ASP A 186 -9.66 13.99 27.03
N VAL A 187 -9.46 15.24 27.45
CA VAL A 187 -8.63 15.61 28.61
C VAL A 187 -9.46 16.16 29.77
N THR A 188 -10.78 15.91 29.76
CA THR A 188 -11.72 16.28 30.81
C THR A 188 -11.60 15.39 32.05
#